data_AF-A0A2W2M7U6-F1
#
_entry.id   AF-A0A2W2M7U6-F1
#
_cell.length_a   1.000
_cell.length_b   1.000
_cell.length_c   1.000
_cell.angle_alpha   90.00
_cell.angle_beta   90.00
_cell.angle_gamma   90.00
#
_symmetry.space_group_name_H-M   'P 1'
#
loop_
_entity.id
_entity.type
_entity.pdbx_description
1 polymer ?
#
loop_
_entity_poly.entity_id
_entity_poly.type
_entity_poly.pdbx_seq_one_letter_code
_entity_poly.pdbx_strand_id
1 'polypeptide(L)'
;MGTKSWWSRTDSRLLEAALGLAAVLVGVFGMLLPALGVAGLVDPVDTREVETGTATRVPGAVTDAAAGHGMTLTGAHQADLVLTDPGLSQRLLLAVPEFTGSLLLLLILVLLLRMARTLRDGDVFVPENARRLSVMGLTVLVQAVLSPVLTAVTTQALVGSTPMADHILFSATFSGKYVLLAFLVLALGEVFRRGTKLRADTEGLV
;
A
#
# COMPACT_ATOMS: atom_id res chain seq x y z
N MET A 1 -41.93 2.93 12.22
CA MET A 1 -41.32 1.74 11.62
C MET A 1 -39.84 1.75 11.97
N GLY A 2 -39.41 1.00 12.98
CA GLY A 2 -38.02 0.96 13.42
C GLY A 2 -37.19 0.04 12.51
N THR A 3 -36.16 0.60 11.87
CA THR A 3 -35.17 -0.18 11.12
C THR A 3 -34.38 -1.02 12.13
N LYS A 4 -34.62 -2.34 12.14
CA LYS A 4 -33.82 -3.30 12.92
C LYS A 4 -32.38 -3.22 12.40
N SER A 5 -31.49 -2.61 13.18
CA SER A 5 -30.05 -2.72 12.97
C SER A 5 -29.67 -4.20 12.97
N TRP A 6 -29.22 -4.69 11.82
CA TRP A 6 -28.86 -6.08 11.57
C TRP A 6 -27.47 -6.44 12.12
N TRP A 7 -26.79 -5.49 12.75
CA TRP A 7 -25.44 -5.68 13.28
C TRP A 7 -25.47 -6.38 14.64
N SER A 8 -25.13 -7.66 14.65
CA SER A 8 -25.10 -8.47 15.88
C SER A 8 -23.77 -8.34 16.62
N ARG A 9 -23.75 -8.63 17.93
CA ARG A 9 -22.50 -8.70 18.71
C ARG A 9 -21.48 -9.70 18.13
N THR A 10 -21.97 -10.72 17.44
CA THR A 10 -21.17 -11.71 16.71
C THR A 10 -20.47 -11.10 15.50
N ASP A 11 -21.14 -10.23 14.74
CA ASP A 11 -20.54 -9.58 13.56
C ASP A 11 -19.42 -8.63 13.96
N SER A 12 -19.57 -7.89 15.07
CA SER A 12 -18.49 -7.06 15.63
C SER A 12 -17.27 -7.88 16.01
N ARG A 13 -17.46 -9.05 16.66
CA ARG A 13 -16.36 -9.92 17.06
C ARG A 13 -15.65 -10.54 15.86
N LEU A 14 -16.40 -10.92 14.82
CA LEU A 14 -15.84 -11.43 13.57
C LEU A 14 -15.02 -10.35 12.86
N LEU A 15 -15.51 -9.11 12.80
CA LEU A 15 -14.77 -7.98 12.25
C LEU A 15 -13.48 -7.70 13.04
N GLU A 16 -13.54 -7.65 14.37
CA GLU A 16 -12.34 -7.48 15.22
C GLU A 16 -11.33 -8.60 15.02
N ALA A 17 -11.78 -9.86 14.94
CA ALA A 17 -10.93 -11.02 14.71
C ALA A 17 -10.28 -10.99 13.31
N ALA A 18 -11.06 -10.62 12.28
CA ALA A 18 -10.56 -10.49 10.92
C ALA A 18 -9.51 -9.37 10.80
N LEU A 19 -9.77 -8.20 11.41
CA LEU A 19 -8.80 -7.09 11.46
C LEU A 19 -7.54 -7.46 12.27
N GLY A 20 -7.70 -8.18 13.37
CA GLY A 20 -6.58 -8.69 14.17
C GLY A 20 -5.73 -9.69 13.39
N LEU A 21 -6.36 -10.65 12.70
CA LEU A 21 -5.68 -11.60 11.82
C LEU A 21 -4.95 -10.87 10.68
N ALA A 22 -5.59 -9.90 10.04
CA ALA A 22 -4.94 -9.08 9.00
C ALA A 22 -3.70 -8.36 9.54
N ALA A 23 -3.78 -7.79 10.76
CA ALA A 23 -2.63 -7.14 11.39
C ALA A 23 -1.49 -8.12 11.70
N VAL A 24 -1.81 -9.34 12.16
CA VAL A 24 -0.83 -10.41 12.36
C VAL A 24 -0.18 -10.80 11.05
N LEU A 25 -0.96 -11.02 9.99
CA LEU A 25 -0.45 -11.37 8.66
C LEU A 25 0.48 -10.27 8.13
N VAL A 26 0.08 -9.00 8.22
CA VAL A 26 0.95 -7.87 7.83
C VAL A 26 2.22 -7.81 8.69
N GLY A 27 2.14 -8.09 9.98
CA GLY A 27 3.33 -8.16 10.84
C GLY A 27 4.26 -9.32 10.46
N VAL A 28 3.74 -10.49 10.13
CA VAL A 28 4.56 -11.65 9.74
C VAL A 28 5.16 -11.43 8.36
N PHE A 29 4.33 -11.19 7.35
CA PHE A 29 4.78 -11.13 5.96
C PHE A 29 5.45 -9.80 5.61
N GLY A 30 5.00 -8.69 6.18
CA GLY A 30 5.50 -7.36 5.86
C GLY A 30 6.58 -6.82 6.80
N MET A 31 6.87 -7.51 7.91
CA MET A 31 7.93 -7.11 8.84
C MET A 31 8.87 -8.27 9.17
N LEU A 32 8.35 -9.38 9.70
CA LEU A 32 9.19 -10.48 10.19
C LEU A 32 9.97 -11.15 9.06
N LEU A 33 9.32 -11.53 7.97
CA LEU A 33 9.99 -12.17 6.83
C LEU A 33 11.05 -11.26 6.19
N PRO A 34 10.77 -9.98 5.86
CA PRO A 34 11.78 -9.06 5.36
C PRO A 34 12.94 -8.87 6.35
N ALA A 35 12.66 -8.80 7.65
CA ALA A 35 13.72 -8.69 8.67
C ALA A 35 14.63 -9.92 8.71
N LEU A 36 14.07 -11.13 8.54
CA LEU A 36 14.85 -12.36 8.42
C LEU A 36 15.68 -12.39 7.12
N GLY A 37 15.12 -11.88 6.01
CA GLY A 37 15.86 -11.69 4.76
C GLY A 37 17.04 -10.73 4.91
N VAL A 38 16.83 -9.58 5.56
CA VAL A 38 17.90 -8.62 5.88
C VAL A 38 18.99 -9.25 6.74
N ALA A 39 18.61 -10.07 7.73
CA ALA A 39 19.55 -10.79 8.59
C ALA A 39 20.26 -11.96 7.88
N GLY A 40 19.82 -12.35 6.67
CA GLY A 40 20.41 -13.45 5.91
C GLY A 40 20.01 -14.85 6.35
N LEU A 41 18.87 -14.97 7.05
CA LEU A 41 18.34 -16.27 7.50
C LEU A 41 17.47 -16.95 6.44
N VAL A 42 17.08 -16.24 5.38
CA VAL A 42 16.22 -16.73 4.28
C VAL A 42 16.92 -16.41 2.95
N ASP A 43 16.81 -17.32 1.97
CA ASP A 43 17.54 -17.24 0.69
C ASP A 43 17.31 -15.90 -0.04
N PRO A 44 18.37 -15.28 -0.57
CA PRO A 44 18.40 -13.85 -0.90
C PRO A 44 17.99 -13.54 -2.34
N VAL A 45 17.13 -14.36 -2.99
CA VAL A 45 16.68 -14.05 -4.35
C VAL A 45 15.65 -12.92 -4.29
N ASP A 46 16.14 -11.72 -3.99
CA ASP A 46 15.38 -10.50 -4.07
C ASP A 46 15.38 -10.06 -5.53
N THR A 47 14.23 -10.30 -6.14
CA THR A 47 13.94 -9.85 -7.50
C THR A 47 13.28 -8.49 -7.42
N ARG A 48 13.78 -7.53 -8.18
CA ARG A 48 13.20 -6.19 -8.27
C ARG A 48 12.90 -5.82 -9.71
N GLU A 49 11.64 -5.65 -10.02
CA GLU A 49 11.21 -5.15 -11.33
C GLU A 49 11.62 -3.67 -11.49
N VAL A 50 12.20 -3.33 -12.65
CA VAL A 50 12.64 -1.97 -13.01
C VAL A 50 12.27 -1.62 -14.45
N GLU A 51 12.22 -0.33 -14.74
CA GLU A 51 12.06 0.17 -16.11
C GLU A 51 13.43 0.41 -16.79
N THR A 52 13.55 -0.07 -18.03
CA THR A 52 14.76 0.05 -18.85
C THR A 52 14.62 1.16 -19.89
N GLY A 53 15.73 1.86 -20.15
CA GLY A 53 15.80 2.91 -21.17
C GLY A 53 15.60 2.40 -22.61
N THR A 54 15.74 1.10 -22.83
CA THR A 54 15.53 0.45 -24.13
C THR A 54 14.51 -0.67 -24.01
N ALA A 55 13.58 -0.74 -24.97
CA ALA A 55 12.60 -1.82 -25.03
C ALA A 55 13.29 -3.17 -25.30
N THR A 56 12.80 -4.22 -24.66
CA THR A 56 13.27 -5.59 -24.88
C THR A 56 13.10 -5.96 -26.35
N ARG A 57 14.14 -6.46 -27.01
CA ARG A 57 14.05 -6.82 -28.43
C ARG A 57 13.17 -8.06 -28.61
N VAL A 58 12.02 -7.89 -29.25
CA VAL A 58 11.18 -9.02 -29.69
C VAL A 58 11.83 -9.64 -30.94
N PRO A 59 11.94 -10.98 -31.05
CA PRO A 59 12.49 -11.62 -32.24
C PRO A 59 11.72 -11.26 -33.50
N GLY A 60 12.43 -10.95 -34.59
CA GLY A 60 11.84 -10.47 -35.85
C GLY A 60 10.77 -11.41 -36.43
N ALA A 61 11.01 -12.72 -36.35
CA ALA A 61 10.05 -13.73 -36.78
C ALA A 61 8.67 -13.59 -36.10
N VAL A 62 8.64 -13.14 -34.84
CA VAL A 62 7.39 -12.96 -34.08
C VAL A 62 6.72 -11.63 -34.45
N THR A 63 7.49 -10.57 -34.65
CA THR A 63 6.95 -9.28 -35.10
C THR A 63 6.40 -9.37 -36.53
N ASP A 64 7.07 -10.11 -37.40
CA ASP A 64 6.65 -10.32 -38.79
C ASP A 64 5.37 -11.17 -38.87
N ALA A 65 5.26 -12.20 -38.02
CA ALA A 65 4.04 -13.00 -37.89
C ALA A 65 2.86 -12.18 -37.35
N ALA A 66 3.09 -11.30 -36.37
CA ALA A 66 2.07 -10.38 -35.86
C ALA A 66 1.62 -9.39 -36.93
N ALA A 67 2.58 -8.81 -37.67
CA ALA A 67 2.30 -7.88 -38.78
C ALA A 67 1.48 -8.55 -39.90
N GLY A 68 1.75 -9.82 -40.19
CA GLY A 68 0.97 -10.63 -41.13
C GLY A 68 -0.51 -10.81 -40.76
N HIS A 69 -0.88 -10.53 -39.50
CA HIS A 69 -2.26 -10.56 -39.00
C HIS A 69 -2.78 -9.16 -38.62
N GLY A 70 -2.14 -8.09 -39.08
CA GLY A 70 -2.54 -6.70 -38.78
C GLY A 70 -2.30 -6.29 -37.32
N MET A 71 -1.48 -7.03 -36.59
CA MET A 71 -1.12 -6.73 -35.19
C MET A 71 0.29 -6.13 -35.11
N THR A 72 0.50 -5.24 -34.15
CA THR A 72 1.84 -4.72 -33.81
C THR A 72 2.26 -5.30 -32.47
N LEU A 73 3.48 -5.86 -32.42
CA LEU A 73 4.07 -6.39 -31.20
C LEU A 73 5.34 -5.61 -30.87
N THR A 74 5.32 -4.93 -29.73
CA THR A 74 6.45 -4.14 -29.23
C THR A 74 6.97 -4.73 -27.93
N GLY A 75 8.28 -4.65 -27.73
CA GLY A 75 8.91 -5.09 -26.48
C GLY A 75 8.48 -4.26 -25.28
N ALA A 76 8.45 -4.89 -24.10
CA ALA A 76 8.26 -4.19 -22.85
C ALA A 76 9.54 -3.44 -22.42
N HIS A 77 9.37 -2.35 -21.69
CA HIS A 77 10.42 -1.61 -21.00
C HIS A 77 10.68 -2.13 -19.58
N GLN A 78 10.32 -3.37 -19.28
CA GLN A 78 10.44 -3.96 -17.95
C GLN A 78 11.58 -4.98 -17.91
N ALA A 79 12.33 -4.99 -16.81
CA ALA A 79 13.35 -5.99 -16.52
C ALA A 79 13.38 -6.32 -15.03
N ASP A 80 13.81 -7.54 -14.70
CA ASP A 80 14.03 -7.97 -13.32
C ASP A 80 15.50 -7.81 -12.94
N LEU A 81 15.79 -7.02 -11.90
CA LEU A 81 17.07 -7.05 -11.21
C LEU A 81 17.07 -8.21 -10.22
N VAL A 82 17.95 -9.17 -10.46
CA VAL A 82 18.25 -10.26 -9.53
C VAL A 82 19.58 -9.98 -8.86
N LEU A 83 19.57 -9.81 -7.53
CA LEU A 83 20.79 -9.67 -6.75
C LEU A 83 21.18 -11.05 -6.20
N THR A 84 22.24 -11.65 -6.74
CA THR A 84 22.64 -13.03 -6.38
C THR A 84 23.26 -13.14 -4.99
N ASP A 85 24.02 -12.13 -4.55
CA ASP A 85 24.61 -12.07 -3.21
C ASP A 85 24.57 -10.62 -2.68
N PRO A 86 23.38 -10.13 -2.26
CA PRO A 86 23.24 -8.77 -1.79
C PRO A 86 23.94 -8.61 -0.44
N GLY A 87 24.81 -7.60 -0.34
CA GLY A 87 25.40 -7.19 0.94
C GLY A 87 24.35 -6.59 1.90
N LEU A 88 24.71 -6.37 3.16
CA LEU A 88 23.78 -5.89 4.19
C LEU A 88 23.09 -4.56 3.83
N SER A 89 23.82 -3.62 3.23
CA SER A 89 23.26 -2.34 2.80
C SER A 89 22.24 -2.50 1.67
N GLN A 90 22.49 -3.43 0.73
CA GLN A 90 21.58 -3.71 -0.38
C GLN A 90 20.30 -4.39 0.12
N ARG A 91 20.41 -5.35 1.03
CA ARG A 91 19.25 -5.99 1.67
C ARG A 91 18.41 -4.97 2.43
N LEU A 92 19.05 -4.06 3.16
CA LEU A 92 18.35 -2.98 3.85
C LEU A 92 17.60 -2.08 2.85
N LEU A 93 18.26 -1.66 1.77
CA LEU A 93 17.63 -0.83 0.72
C LEU A 93 16.46 -1.53 0.03
N LEU A 94 16.55 -2.85 -0.19
CA LEU A 94 15.48 -3.67 -0.76
C LEU A 94 14.28 -3.76 0.17
N ALA A 95 14.51 -3.89 1.48
CA ALA A 95 13.44 -4.05 2.46
C ALA A 95 12.75 -2.74 2.87
N VAL A 96 13.41 -1.57 2.74
CA VAL A 96 12.87 -0.26 3.17
C VAL A 96 11.49 0.07 2.61
N PRO A 97 11.21 -0.08 1.29
CA PRO A 97 9.89 0.19 0.74
C PRO A 97 8.81 -0.72 1.33
N GLU A 98 9.12 -2.00 1.51
CA GLU A 98 8.20 -2.99 2.06
C GLU A 98 7.90 -2.73 3.54
N PHE A 99 8.94 -2.46 4.34
CA PHE A 99 8.77 -2.08 5.75
C PHE A 99 7.92 -0.82 5.88
N THR A 100 8.17 0.20 5.05
CA THR A 100 7.41 1.44 5.11
C THR A 100 5.95 1.20 4.75
N GLY A 101 5.67 0.47 3.67
CA GLY A 101 4.31 0.13 3.25
C GLY A 101 3.56 -0.67 4.31
N SER A 102 4.22 -1.67 4.90
CA SER A 102 3.66 -2.53 5.94
C SER A 102 3.40 -1.78 7.25
N LEU A 103 4.26 -0.81 7.62
CA LEU A 103 4.06 0.02 8.80
C LEU A 103 2.83 0.93 8.65
N LEU A 104 2.68 1.57 7.49
CA LEU A 104 1.52 2.41 7.19
C LEU A 104 0.22 1.59 7.13
N LEU A 105 0.28 0.39 6.55
CA LEU A 105 -0.86 -0.53 6.54
C LEU A 105 -1.24 -0.98 7.94
N LEU A 106 -0.26 -1.31 8.79
CA LEU A 106 -0.49 -1.68 10.17
C LEU A 106 -1.12 -0.53 10.97
N LEU A 107 -0.67 0.71 10.73
CA LEU A 107 -1.32 1.90 11.30
C LEU A 107 -2.80 1.98 10.89
N ILE A 108 -3.12 1.79 9.61
CA ILE A 108 -4.51 1.78 9.12
C ILE A 108 -5.32 0.67 9.81
N LEU A 109 -4.78 -0.56 9.89
CA LEU A 109 -5.45 -1.68 10.55
C LEU A 109 -5.70 -1.43 12.04
N VAL A 110 -4.74 -0.81 12.74
CA VAL A 110 -4.90 -0.42 14.15
C VAL A 110 -6.00 0.64 14.31
N LEU A 111 -6.07 1.63 13.40
CA LEU A 111 -7.12 2.65 13.42
C LEU A 111 -8.50 2.05 13.12
N LEU A 112 -8.59 1.13 12.15
CA LEU A 112 -9.81 0.36 11.86
C LEU A 112 -10.23 -0.49 13.06
N LEU A 113 -9.30 -1.17 13.72
CA LEU A 113 -9.61 -1.98 14.91
C LEU A 113 -10.12 -1.11 16.07
N ARG A 114 -9.53 0.08 16.27
CA ARG A 114 -10.02 1.05 17.25
C ARG A 114 -11.43 1.55 16.90
N MET A 115 -11.72 1.79 15.63
CA MET A 115 -13.07 2.14 15.16
C MET A 115 -14.05 0.99 15.37
N ALA A 116 -13.70 -0.24 15.01
CA ALA A 116 -14.55 -1.42 15.20
C ALA A 116 -14.93 -1.63 16.67
N ARG A 117 -13.98 -1.40 17.59
CA ARG A 117 -14.25 -1.42 19.04
C ARG A 117 -15.25 -0.35 19.47
N THR A 118 -15.12 0.89 18.99
CA THR A 118 -16.10 1.94 19.31
C THR A 118 -17.49 1.68 18.73
N LEU A 119 -17.58 1.03 17.55
CA LEU A 119 -18.86 0.62 16.98
C LEU A 119 -19.56 -0.42 17.86
N ARG A 120 -18.79 -1.34 18.45
CA ARG A 120 -19.31 -2.36 19.36
C ARG A 120 -19.89 -1.75 20.65
N ASP A 121 -19.30 -0.65 21.11
CA ASP A 121 -19.78 0.09 22.29
C ASP A 121 -21.03 0.94 21.98
N GLY A 122 -21.45 1.00 20.70
CA GLY A 122 -22.75 1.52 20.26
C GLY A 122 -22.75 2.96 19.77
N ASP A 123 -21.62 3.68 19.81
CA ASP A 123 -21.53 5.05 19.31
C ASP A 123 -20.60 5.17 18.10
N VAL A 124 -21.22 5.38 16.94
CA VAL A 124 -20.54 5.56 15.65
C VAL A 124 -20.02 6.98 15.48
N PHE A 125 -20.72 7.96 16.04
CA PHE A 125 -20.53 9.40 15.81
C PHE A 125 -19.76 10.06 16.94
N VAL A 126 -18.68 9.42 17.38
CA VAL A 126 -17.73 10.02 18.30
C VAL A 126 -16.67 10.83 17.53
N PRO A 127 -16.29 12.05 17.97
CA PRO A 127 -15.31 12.89 17.29
C PRO A 127 -13.97 12.18 17.02
N GLU A 128 -13.60 11.22 17.87
CA GLU A 128 -12.41 10.39 17.73
C GLU A 128 -12.43 9.57 16.44
N ASN A 129 -13.59 9.07 16.03
CA ASN A 129 -13.74 8.27 14.81
C ASN A 129 -13.58 9.12 13.56
N ALA A 130 -14.08 10.36 13.57
CA ALA A 130 -13.82 11.31 12.49
C ALA A 130 -12.31 11.58 12.35
N ARG A 131 -11.60 11.79 13.47
CA ARG A 131 -10.14 12.00 13.45
C ARG A 131 -9.39 10.75 12.95
N ARG A 132 -9.77 9.55 13.42
CA ARG A 132 -9.16 8.28 12.96
C ARG A 132 -9.31 8.12 11.45
N LEU A 133 -10.48 8.45 10.91
CA LEU A 133 -10.77 8.34 9.48
C LEU A 133 -9.97 9.35 8.65
N SER A 134 -9.83 10.59 9.13
CA SER A 134 -8.94 11.57 8.49
C SER A 134 -7.48 11.13 8.51
N VAL A 135 -7.01 10.55 9.62
CA VAL A 135 -5.64 10.00 9.71
C VAL A 135 -5.46 8.83 8.74
N MET A 136 -6.44 7.94 8.60
CA MET A 136 -6.39 6.86 7.60
C MET A 136 -6.32 7.41 6.18
N GLY A 137 -7.16 8.40 5.84
CA GLY A 137 -7.15 9.03 4.51
C GLY A 137 -5.80 9.69 4.20
N LEU A 138 -5.22 10.41 5.17
CA LEU A 138 -3.89 10.99 5.02
C LEU A 138 -2.80 9.91 4.89
N THR A 139 -2.91 8.83 5.66
CA THR A 139 -1.96 7.70 5.60
C THR A 139 -1.98 7.05 4.22
N VAL A 140 -3.17 6.83 3.64
CA VAL A 140 -3.33 6.31 2.27
C VAL A 140 -2.75 7.29 1.25
N LEU A 141 -2.97 8.59 1.43
CA LEU A 141 -2.41 9.61 0.53
C LEU A 141 -0.87 9.60 0.57
N VAL A 142 -0.30 9.59 1.78
CA VAL A 142 1.15 9.49 1.98
C VAL A 142 1.67 8.21 1.35
N GLN A 143 1.03 7.07 1.57
CA GLN A 143 1.45 5.80 0.97
C GLN A 143 1.41 5.84 -0.57
N ALA A 144 0.38 6.44 -1.16
CA ALA A 144 0.22 6.54 -2.62
C ALA A 144 1.36 7.34 -3.29
N VAL A 145 1.96 8.30 -2.59
CA VAL A 145 3.06 9.13 -3.07
C VAL A 145 4.42 8.57 -2.65
N LEU A 146 4.54 8.18 -1.39
CA LEU A 146 5.80 7.75 -0.78
C LEU A 146 6.25 6.39 -1.31
N SER A 147 5.33 5.45 -1.56
CA SER A 147 5.68 4.11 -2.04
C SER A 147 6.41 4.11 -3.39
N PRO A 148 5.90 4.76 -4.46
CA PRO A 148 6.62 4.79 -5.74
C PRO A 148 7.92 5.60 -5.64
N VAL A 149 7.97 6.66 -4.83
CA VAL A 149 9.18 7.46 -4.64
C VAL A 149 10.26 6.68 -3.89
N LEU A 150 9.93 6.02 -2.78
CA LEU A 150 10.87 5.17 -2.06
C LEU A 150 11.39 4.05 -2.94
N THR A 151 10.52 3.44 -3.75
CA THR A 151 10.91 2.43 -4.73
C THR A 151 11.89 3.02 -5.74
N ALA A 152 11.59 4.15 -6.37
CA ALA A 152 12.49 4.77 -7.33
C ALA A 152 13.86 5.12 -6.72
N VAL A 153 13.88 5.74 -5.55
CA VAL A 153 15.10 6.17 -4.85
C VAL A 153 15.94 4.98 -4.40
N THR A 154 15.33 3.95 -3.79
CA THR A 154 16.08 2.75 -3.36
C THR A 154 16.62 1.97 -4.55
N THR A 155 15.89 1.93 -5.67
CA THR A 155 16.41 1.34 -6.92
C THR A 155 17.66 2.09 -7.39
N GLN A 156 17.58 3.42 -7.48
CA GLN A 156 18.73 4.23 -7.91
C GLN A 156 19.93 4.09 -6.96
N ALA A 157 19.70 3.98 -5.65
CA ALA A 157 20.75 3.72 -4.68
C ALA A 157 21.41 2.35 -4.88
N LEU A 158 20.64 1.33 -5.28
CA LEU A 158 21.17 -0.01 -5.57
C LEU A 158 22.02 -0.03 -6.86
N VAL A 159 21.60 0.68 -7.90
CA VAL A 159 22.22 0.60 -9.23
C VAL A 159 23.26 1.67 -9.49
N GLY A 160 23.23 2.78 -8.75
CA GLY A 160 24.07 3.96 -8.99
C GLY A 160 25.58 3.76 -8.84
N SER A 161 26.01 2.65 -8.22
CA SER A 161 27.42 2.25 -8.12
C SER A 161 27.84 1.20 -9.17
N THR A 162 26.94 0.87 -10.11
CA THR A 162 27.14 -0.18 -11.11
C THR A 162 27.06 0.39 -12.52
N PRO A 163 27.62 -0.31 -13.54
CA PRO A 163 27.44 0.06 -14.95
C PRO A 163 25.97 0.06 -15.42
N MET A 164 25.04 -0.49 -14.63
CA MET A 164 23.61 -0.53 -14.96
C MET A 164 22.90 0.81 -14.73
N ALA A 165 23.53 1.77 -14.05
CA ALA A 165 22.94 3.08 -13.76
C ALA A 165 22.48 3.80 -15.02
N ASP A 166 23.21 3.70 -16.13
CA ASP A 166 22.89 4.36 -17.41
C ASP A 166 21.74 3.66 -18.18
N HIS A 167 21.38 2.45 -17.76
CA HIS A 167 20.36 1.63 -18.43
C HIS A 167 19.01 1.59 -17.70
N ILE A 168 19.01 1.92 -16.41
CA ILE A 168 17.83 1.85 -15.54
C ILE A 168 17.32 3.27 -15.28
N LEU A 169 16.12 3.55 -15.77
CA LEU A 169 15.52 4.87 -15.64
C LEU A 169 15.03 5.12 -14.21
N PHE A 170 15.16 6.36 -13.75
CA PHE A 170 14.40 6.80 -12.59
C PHE A 170 12.92 6.89 -12.99
N SER A 171 12.15 5.90 -12.57
CA SER A 171 10.71 5.84 -12.82
C SER A 171 9.97 5.70 -11.51
N ALA A 172 8.95 6.55 -11.33
CA ALA A 172 8.03 6.49 -10.22
C ALA A 172 6.61 6.47 -10.79
N THR A 173 5.99 5.30 -10.81
CA THR A 173 4.64 5.14 -11.34
C THR A 173 3.60 5.53 -10.30
N PHE A 174 2.93 6.66 -10.53
CA PHE A 174 1.85 7.11 -9.68
C PHE A 174 0.51 6.58 -10.17
N SER A 175 -0.26 6.00 -9.26
CA SER A 175 -1.58 5.47 -9.57
C SER A 175 -2.67 6.36 -8.97
N GLY A 176 -3.33 7.14 -9.82
CA GLY A 176 -4.40 8.09 -9.42
C GLY A 176 -5.55 7.43 -8.65
N LYS A 177 -5.79 6.13 -8.83
CA LYS A 177 -6.82 5.38 -8.09
C LYS A 177 -6.61 5.42 -6.57
N TYR A 178 -5.36 5.40 -6.10
CA TYR A 178 -5.05 5.43 -4.66
C TYR A 178 -5.15 6.82 -4.08
N VAL A 179 -4.82 7.84 -4.89
CA VAL A 179 -5.01 9.25 -4.53
C VAL A 179 -6.51 9.54 -4.39
N LEU A 180 -7.32 9.10 -5.36
CA LEU A 180 -8.78 9.20 -5.28
C LEU A 180 -9.32 8.48 -4.05
N LEU A 181 -8.89 7.25 -3.77
CA LEU A 181 -9.27 6.51 -2.57
C LEU A 181 -8.94 7.31 -1.29
N ALA A 182 -7.75 7.90 -1.19
CA ALA A 182 -7.36 8.72 -0.06
C ALA A 182 -8.32 9.91 0.14
N PHE A 183 -8.66 10.63 -0.94
CA PHE A 183 -9.63 11.72 -0.89
C PHE A 183 -11.02 11.26 -0.49
N LEU A 184 -11.48 10.10 -0.96
CA LEU A 184 -12.77 9.54 -0.55
C LEU A 184 -12.80 9.22 0.95
N VAL A 185 -11.72 8.64 1.48
CA VAL A 185 -11.59 8.35 2.92
C VAL A 185 -11.54 9.65 3.73
N LEU A 186 -10.81 10.67 3.28
CA LEU A 186 -10.78 12.00 3.90
C LEU A 186 -12.16 12.66 3.89
N ALA A 187 -12.88 12.59 2.77
CA ALA A 187 -14.23 13.11 2.64
C ALA A 187 -15.18 12.40 3.62
N LEU A 188 -15.05 11.08 3.78
CA LEU A 188 -15.83 10.35 4.76
C LEU A 188 -15.51 10.80 6.20
N GLY A 189 -14.24 11.07 6.51
CA GLY A 189 -13.82 11.67 7.79
C GLY A 189 -14.50 13.02 8.07
N GLU A 190 -14.59 13.87 7.04
CA GLU A 190 -15.26 15.16 7.13
C GLU A 190 -16.78 15.02 7.30
N VAL A 191 -17.42 14.06 6.62
CA VAL A 191 -18.84 13.74 6.81
C VAL A 191 -19.11 13.33 8.26
N PHE A 192 -18.27 12.46 8.83
CA PHE A 192 -18.38 12.05 10.23
C PHE A 192 -18.22 13.26 11.17
N ARG A 193 -17.22 14.12 10.91
CA ARG A 193 -17.00 15.34 11.72
C ARG A 193 -18.22 16.25 11.71
N ARG A 194 -18.81 16.52 10.55
CA ARG A 194 -20.04 17.33 10.44
C ARG A 194 -21.22 16.66 11.14
N GLY A 195 -21.37 15.33 11.01
CA GLY A 195 -22.40 14.56 11.71
C GLY A 195 -22.28 14.67 13.23
N THR A 196 -21.06 14.56 13.77
CA THR A 196 -20.83 14.74 15.22
C THR A 196 -21.21 16.13 15.71
N LYS A 197 -20.90 17.18 14.93
CA LYS A 197 -21.27 18.56 15.25
C LYS A 197 -22.79 18.76 15.27
N LEU A 198 -23.49 18.28 14.25
CA LEU A 198 -24.94 18.41 14.16
C LEU A 198 -25.65 17.71 15.33
N ARG A 199 -25.15 16.55 15.76
CA ARG A 199 -25.68 15.85 16.93
C ARG A 199 -25.52 16.66 18.22
N ALA A 200 -24.32 17.21 18.44
CA ALA A 200 -24.06 18.06 19.60
C ALA A 200 -24.98 19.30 19.62
N ASP A 201 -25.20 19.93 18.46
CA ASP A 201 -26.08 21.09 18.33
C ASP A 201 -27.55 20.74 18.64
N THR A 202 -28.02 19.54 18.27
CA THR A 202 -29.40 19.10 18.58
C THR A 202 -29.61 18.68 20.03
N GLU A 203 -28.61 18.08 20.68
CA GLU A 203 -28.70 17.66 22.08
C GLU A 203 -28.59 18.87 23.04
N GLY A 204 -28.04 20.00 22.59
CA GLY A 204 -27.93 21.26 23.36
C GLY A 204 -29.14 22.20 23.27
N LEU A 205 -30.17 21.85 22.49
CA LEU A 205 -31.39 22.65 22.29
C LEU A 205 -32.61 22.15 23.07
N VAL A 206 -32.43 21.16 23.96
CA VAL A 206 -33.49 20.55 24.79
C VAL A 206 -33.29 20.90 26.26
#